data_AF-A0A6G9GUT9-F1
#
_entry.id   AF-A0A6G9GUT9-F1
#
_cell.length_a   1.000
_cell.length_b   1.000
_cell.length_c   1.000
_cell.angle_alpha   90.00
_cell.angle_beta   90.00
_cell.angle_gamma   90.00
#
_symmetry.space_group_name_H-M   'P 1'
#
loop_
_entity.id
_entity.type
_entity.pdbx_description
1 polymer ?
#
loop_
_entity_poly.entity_id
_entity_poly.type
_entity_poly.pdbx_seq_one_letter_code
_entity_poly.pdbx_strand_id
1 'polypeptide(L)' 'MGRLGQSVEQQAKVRMYYVMASVASVVLLVSGVAIGIMGNPAGWVLCVVAVALWLGLSLTIKYTRQAQP' A
#
# COMPACT_ATOMS: atom_id res chain seq x y z
N MET A 1 -2.26 29.61 -5.69
CA MET A 1 -1.50 29.56 -4.43
C MET A 1 -0.80 28.22 -4.38
N GLY A 2 0.48 28.19 -4.73
CA GLY A 2 1.24 26.97 -4.95
C GLY A 2 1.46 26.20 -3.65
N ARG A 3 1.32 24.88 -3.73
CA ARG A 3 1.73 23.89 -2.73
C ARG A 3 3.21 24.09 -2.41
N LEU A 4 3.50 24.88 -1.38
CA LEU A 4 4.87 25.10 -0.90
C LEU A 4 5.36 23.82 -0.22
N GLY A 5 5.95 22.90 -1.00
CA GLY A 5 6.73 21.77 -0.49
C GLY A 5 6.75 20.51 -1.36
N GLN A 6 5.78 20.32 -2.26
CA GLN A 6 5.80 19.22 -3.23
C GLN A 6 5.50 19.76 -4.62
N SER A 7 6.45 19.61 -5.55
CA SER A 7 6.17 19.85 -6.96
C SER A 7 5.02 18.95 -7.41
N VAL A 8 4.22 19.40 -8.39
CA VAL A 8 3.12 18.61 -8.98
C VAL A 8 3.61 17.21 -9.41
N GLU A 9 4.86 17.14 -9.85
CA GLU A 9 5.54 15.89 -10.21
C GLU A 9 5.74 14.95 -9.03
N GLN A 10 6.06 15.47 -7.84
CA GLN A 10 6.26 14.67 -6.64
C GLN A 10 4.95 14.04 -6.17
N GLN A 11 3.83 14.75 -6.32
CA GLN A 11 2.50 14.21 -6.03
C GLN A 11 2.02 13.19 -7.06
N ALA A 12 2.35 13.40 -8.33
CA ALA A 12 2.10 12.40 -9.38
C ALA A 12 2.89 11.10 -9.09
N LYS A 13 4.17 11.22 -8.70
CA LYS A 13 5.01 10.08 -8.29
C LYS A 13 4.44 9.34 -7.09
N VAL A 14 4.07 10.05 -6.01
CA VAL A 14 3.45 9.43 -4.82
C VAL A 14 2.15 8.70 -5.18
N ARG A 15 1.31 9.29 -6.05
CA ARG A 15 0.10 8.64 -6.53
C ARG A 15 0.40 7.36 -7.30
N MET A 16 1.41 7.39 -8.18
CA MET A 16 1.83 6.22 -8.94
C MET A 16 2.35 5.10 -8.02
N TYR A 17 3.22 5.43 -7.05
CA TYR A 17 3.69 4.44 -6.06
C TYR A 17 2.56 3.83 -5.26
N TYR A 18 1.57 4.61 -4.85
CA TYR A 18 0.41 4.10 -4.13
C TYR A 18 -0.43 3.13 -4.96
N VAL A 19 -0.65 3.44 -6.25
CA VAL A 19 -1.36 2.56 -7.17
C VAL A 19 -0.59 1.25 -7.36
N MET A 20 0.73 1.32 -7.61
CA MET A 20 1.56 0.13 -7.77
C MET A 20 1.60 -0.72 -6.50
N ALA A 21 1.73 -0.10 -5.33
CA ALA A 21 1.70 -0.80 -4.05
C ALA A 21 0.33 -1.47 -3.78
N SER A 22 -0.77 -0.84 -4.20
CA SER A 22 -2.11 -1.42 -4.07
C SER A 22 -2.33 -2.61 -5.00
N VAL A 23 -1.82 -2.55 -6.23
CA VAL A 23 -1.84 -3.69 -7.15
C VAL A 23 -0.98 -4.84 -6.59
N ALA A 24 0.22 -4.54 -6.10
CA ALA A 24 1.10 -5.53 -5.49
C ALA A 24 0.47 -6.20 -4.25
N SER A 25 -0.19 -5.43 -3.38
CA SER A 25 -0.86 -6.00 -2.20
C SER A 25 -2.01 -6.94 -2.57
N VAL A 26 -2.75 -6.65 -3.65
CA VAL A 26 -3.81 -7.53 -4.16
C VAL A 26 -3.22 -8.84 -4.68
N VAL A 27 -2.15 -8.76 -5.47
CA VAL A 27 -1.46 -9.97 -5.98
C VAL A 27 -0.91 -10.83 -4.84
N LEU A 28 -0.30 -10.21 -3.83
CA LEU A 28 0.19 -10.91 -2.64
C LEU A 28 -0.95 -11.58 -1.86
N LEU A 29 -2.11 -10.92 -1.73
CA LEU A 29 -3.27 -11.50 -1.07
C LEU A 29 -3.83 -12.71 -1.83
N VAL A 30 -4.00 -12.60 -3.14
CA VAL A 30 -4.48 -13.73 -3.96
C VAL A 30 -3.52 -14.91 -3.87
N SER A 31 -2.22 -14.63 -3.93
CA SER A 31 -1.17 -15.66 -3.83
C SER A 31 -1.13 -16.30 -2.43
N GLY A 32 -1.22 -15.50 -1.37
CA GLY A 32 -1.26 -15.97 0.01
C GLY A 32 -2.50 -16.83 0.30
N VAL A 33 -3.67 -16.43 -0.20
CA VAL A 33 -4.92 -17.21 -0.07
C VAL A 33 -4.79 -18.54 -0.80
N ALA A 34 -4.26 -18.55 -2.04
CA ALA A 34 -4.05 -19.78 -2.78
C ALA A 34 -3.14 -20.76 -2.01
N ILE A 35 -2.01 -20.26 -1.48
CA ILE A 35 -1.08 -21.06 -0.65
C ILE A 35 -1.76 -21.56 0.64
N GLY A 36 -2.57 -20.72 1.28
CA GLY A 36 -3.32 -21.07 2.48
C GLY A 36 -4.34 -22.17 2.24
N ILE A 37 -5.06 -22.14 1.11
CA ILE A 37 -6.02 -23.16 0.70
C ILE A 37 -5.31 -24.49 0.37
N MET A 38 -4.09 -24.45 -0.16
CA MET A 38 -3.25 -25.65 -0.38
C MET A 38 -2.74 -26.29 0.93
N GLY A 39 -3.18 -25.80 2.09
CA GLY A 39 -2.85 -26.37 3.40
C GLY A 39 -1.56 -25.85 4.02
N ASN A 40 -0.91 -24.85 3.40
CA ASN A 40 0.27 -24.22 3.97
C ASN A 40 -0.12 -23.00 4.82
N PRO A 41 0.01 -23.07 6.16
CA PRO A 41 -0.39 -21.99 7.06
C PRO A 41 0.42 -20.70 6.84
N ALA A 42 1.61 -20.77 6.23
CA ALA A 42 2.38 -19.60 5.87
C ALA A 42 1.64 -18.67 4.88
N GLY A 43 0.72 -19.20 4.07
CA GLY A 43 -0.11 -18.40 3.16
C GLY A 43 -0.99 -17.39 3.89
N TRP A 44 -1.61 -17.80 5.00
CA TRP A 44 -2.44 -16.92 5.83
C TRP A 44 -1.60 -15.83 6.51
N VAL A 45 -0.39 -16.18 6.97
CA VAL A 45 0.56 -15.20 7.54
C VAL A 45 0.93 -14.16 6.49
N LEU A 46 1.18 -14.60 5.25
CA LEU A 46 1.45 -13.71 4.11
C LEU A 46 0.31 -12.73 3.85
N CYS A 47 -0.94 -13.19 3.92
CA CYS A 47 -2.12 -12.33 3.80
C CYS A 47 -2.18 -11.26 4.90
N VAL A 48 -1.97 -11.66 6.16
CA VAL A 48 -1.97 -10.72 7.29
C VAL A 48 -0.89 -9.65 7.13
N VAL A 49 0.32 -10.06 6.75
CA VAL A 49 1.45 -9.13 6.51
C VAL A 49 1.15 -8.19 5.35
N ALA A 50 0.59 -8.69 4.24
CA ALA A 50 0.22 -7.86 3.09
C ALA A 50 -0.80 -6.78 3.46
N VAL A 51 -1.82 -7.13 4.25
CA VAL A 51 -2.83 -6.18 4.75
C VAL A 51 -2.20 -5.15 5.68
N ALA A 52 -1.35 -5.57 6.61
CA ALA A 52 -0.68 -4.67 7.54
C ALA A 52 0.21 -3.64 6.82
N LEU A 53 0.98 -4.08 5.82
CA LEU A 53 1.82 -3.19 5.01
C LEU A 53 0.99 -2.19 4.20
N TRP A 54 -0.11 -2.65 3.59
CA TRP A 54 -0.99 -1.77 2.82
C TRP A 54 -1.70 -0.73 3.71
N LEU A 55 -2.18 -1.14 4.88
CA LEU A 55 -2.75 -0.23 5.88
C LEU A 55 -1.74 0.81 6.36
N GLY A 56 -0.51 0.37 6.67
CA GLY A 56 0.58 1.26 7.09
C GLY A 56 0.90 2.31 6.03
N LEU A 57 0.97 1.92 4.76
CA LEU A 57 1.15 2.85 3.65
C LEU A 57 -0.02 3.82 3.50
N SER A 58 -1.26 3.32 3.61
CA SER A 58 -2.48 4.14 3.51
C SER A 58 -2.55 5.19 4.62
N LEU A 59 -2.25 4.80 5.86
CA LEU A 59 -2.17 5.71 7.00
C LEU A 59 -1.05 6.72 6.82
N THR A 60 0.14 6.30 6.40
CA THR A 60 1.29 7.20 6.16
C THR A 60 0.90 8.30 5.18
N ILE A 61 0.28 7.96 4.03
CA ILE A 61 -0.16 8.94 3.04
C ILE A 61 -1.24 9.86 3.61
N LYS A 62 -2.18 9.32 4.39
CA LYS A 62 -3.24 10.12 5.03
C LYS A 62 -2.65 11.15 5.99
N TYR A 63 -1.72 10.75 6.86
CA TYR A 63 -1.06 11.66 7.80
C TYR A 63 -0.13 12.67 7.11
N THR A 64 0.63 12.26 6.08
CA THR A 64 1.47 13.19 5.32
C THR A 64 0.63 14.26 4.62
N ARG A 65 -0.55 13.92 4.08
CA ARG A 65 -1.47 14.90 3.50
C ARG A 65 -2.12 15.82 4.53
N GLN A 66 -2.35 15.33 5.74
CA GLN A 66 -2.98 16.11 6.82
C GLN A 66 -1.99 17.07 7.50
N ALA A 67 -0.69 16.73 7.50
CA ALA A 67 0.38 17.57 8.02
C ALA A 67 0.83 18.68 7.04
N GLN A 68 0.38 18.64 5.78
CA GLN A 68 0.67 19.65 4.75
C GLN A 68 -0.64 20.31 4.28
N PRO A 69 -1.17 21.30 5.02
CA PRO A 69 -2.33 22.10 4.61
C PRO A 69 -2.05 22.99 3.38
#